data_AF-A0A6A5SMF8-F1
#
_entry.id   AF-A0A6A5SMF8-F1
#
_cell.length_a   1.000
_cell.length_b   1.000
_cell.length_c   1.000
_cell.angle_alpha   90.00
_cell.angle_beta   90.00
_cell.angle_gamma   90.00
#
_symmetry.space_group_name_H-M   'P 1'
#
loop_
_entity.id
_entity.type
_entity.pdbx_description
1 polymer ?
#
loop_
_entity_poly.entity_id
_entity_poly.type
_entity_poly.pdbx_seq_one_letter_code
_entity_poly.pdbx_strand_id
1 'polypeptide(L)'
;LLQKLVKSITLIADTNQRAAVYKRPPFDAKELSFNGDNVTEFLEDTKECGAFYQWTSRQKMERVLAYINHDHQMIIDMSMPDFQEAKATHDWDKAKEALQRRFRHRDSIQME
;
A
#
# COMPACT_ATOMS: atom_id res chain seq x y z
N LEU A 1 -29.72 15.66 -28.58
CA LEU A 1 -28.62 14.72 -28.20
C LEU A 1 -27.87 15.17 -26.94
N LEU A 2 -27.52 16.45 -26.80
CA LEU A 2 -26.83 17.00 -25.62
C LEU A 2 -27.56 16.80 -24.26
N GLN A 3 -28.89 16.85 -24.22
CA GLN A 3 -29.64 16.70 -22.95
C GLN A 3 -29.59 15.29 -22.33
N LYS A 4 -29.32 14.25 -23.13
CA LYS A 4 -29.15 12.88 -22.59
C LYS A 4 -27.80 12.69 -21.91
N LEU A 5 -26.75 13.35 -22.41
CA LEU A 5 -25.40 13.27 -21.82
C LEU A 5 -25.35 13.92 -20.43
N VAL A 6 -26.02 15.05 -20.25
CA VAL A 6 -26.04 15.77 -18.97
C VAL A 6 -26.70 14.92 -17.88
N LYS A 7 -27.82 14.24 -18.19
CA LYS A 7 -28.50 13.36 -17.22
C LYS A 7 -27.65 12.15 -16.82
N SER A 8 -26.86 11.59 -17.73
CA SER A 8 -25.93 10.51 -17.41
C SER A 8 -24.80 10.96 -16.50
N ILE A 9 -24.28 12.19 -16.68
CA ILE A 9 -23.24 12.76 -15.82
C ILE A 9 -23.79 13.05 -14.41
N THR A 10 -25.02 13.56 -14.30
CA THR A 10 -25.65 13.79 -13.00
C THR A 10 -25.90 12.48 -12.25
N LEU A 11 -26.30 11.41 -12.95
CA LEU A 11 -26.49 10.09 -12.32
C LEU A 11 -25.17 9.48 -11.82
N ILE A 12 -24.07 9.67 -12.55
CA ILE A 12 -22.73 9.19 -12.14
C ILE A 12 -22.21 10.00 -10.93
N ALA A 13 -22.51 11.30 -10.86
CA ALA A 13 -22.16 12.13 -9.71
C ALA A 13 -22.94 11.73 -8.43
N ASP A 14 -24.22 11.34 -8.57
CA ASP A 14 -25.08 10.94 -7.45
C ASP A 14 -24.71 9.55 -6.90
N THR A 15 -24.23 8.64 -7.76
CA THR A 15 -23.76 7.31 -7.31
C THR A 15 -22.48 7.38 -6.48
N ASN A 16 -21.68 8.43 -6.62
CA ASN A 16 -20.49 8.66 -5.79
C ASN A 16 -20.80 9.32 -4.44
N GLN A 17 -22.06 9.75 -4.21
CA GLN A 17 -22.49 10.34 -2.95
C GLN A 17 -22.98 9.32 -1.92
N ARG A 18 -23.24 8.08 -2.34
CA ARG A 18 -23.65 6.97 -1.44
C ARG A 18 -22.47 6.07 -1.09
N ALA A 19 -21.67 6.53 -0.13
CA ALA A 19 -21.04 5.71 0.92
C ALA A 19 -19.80 6.41 1.53
N ALA A 20 -19.79 7.74 1.64
CA ALA A 20 -19.01 8.39 2.69
C ALA A 20 -19.71 8.19 4.05
N VAL A 21 -20.04 6.93 4.40
CA VAL A 21 -20.09 6.56 5.81
C VAL A 21 -18.65 6.76 6.23
N TYR A 22 -18.39 7.81 7.03
CA TYR A 22 -17.16 7.95 7.79
C TYR A 22 -17.05 6.77 8.75
N LYS A 23 -16.86 5.56 8.23
CA LYS A 23 -16.19 4.50 8.96
C LYS A 23 -14.78 5.00 9.07
N ARG A 24 -14.35 5.29 10.30
CA ARG A 24 -12.94 5.42 10.65
C ARG A 24 -12.18 4.35 9.84
N PRO A 25 -11.08 4.70 9.15
CA PRO A 25 -10.19 3.69 8.57
C PRO A 25 -10.07 2.53 9.56
N PRO A 26 -10.25 1.27 9.14
CA PRO A 26 -10.08 0.15 10.06
C PRO A 26 -8.66 0.09 10.65
N PHE A 27 -7.73 0.87 10.10
CA PHE A 27 -6.32 0.95 10.48
C PHE A 27 -6.01 2.42 10.82
N ASP A 28 -5.59 2.71 12.05
CA ASP A 28 -5.09 4.05 12.36
C ASP A 28 -3.77 4.21 11.59
N ALA A 29 -3.59 5.29 10.80
CA ALA A 29 -2.39 5.49 9.95
C ALA A 29 -1.05 5.49 10.73
N LYS A 30 -1.12 5.52 12.06
CA LYS A 30 -0.01 5.35 12.99
C LYS A 30 0.50 3.90 13.08
N GLU A 31 -0.30 2.92 12.69
CA GLU A 31 -0.01 1.48 12.85
C GLU A 31 0.81 0.92 11.67
N LEU A 32 0.68 1.50 10.48
CA LEU A 32 1.51 1.16 9.33
C LEU A 32 2.90 1.82 9.47
N SER A 33 3.76 1.33 10.34
CA SER A 33 5.17 1.74 10.38
C SER A 33 6.06 0.54 10.12
N PHE A 34 6.99 0.67 9.18
CA PHE A 34 7.94 -0.40 8.89
C PHE A 34 9.28 -0.12 9.57
N ASN A 35 9.68 -1.03 10.46
CA ASN A 35 10.91 -0.94 11.25
C ASN A 35 11.89 -2.09 10.97
N GLY A 36 11.60 -2.92 9.97
CA GLY A 36 12.42 -4.09 9.61
C GLY A 36 12.13 -5.36 10.41
N ASP A 37 11.51 -5.26 11.58
CA ASP A 37 11.23 -6.39 12.46
C ASP A 37 9.77 -6.91 12.34
N ASN A 38 8.94 -6.18 11.58
CA ASN A 38 7.52 -6.42 11.40
C ASN A 38 7.11 -6.60 9.92
N VAL A 39 8.01 -7.13 9.07
CA VAL A 39 7.79 -7.18 7.62
C VAL A 39 6.53 -7.96 7.22
N THR A 40 6.20 -9.06 7.90
CA THR A 40 4.98 -9.82 7.57
C THR A 40 3.72 -9.04 7.94
N GLU A 41 3.63 -8.52 9.16
CA GLU A 41 2.48 -7.71 9.62
C GLU A 41 2.29 -6.49 8.72
N PHE A 42 3.36 -5.73 8.48
CA PHE A 42 3.33 -4.54 7.62
C PHE A 42 2.80 -4.81 6.20
N LEU A 43 3.18 -5.94 5.60
CA LEU A 43 2.74 -6.31 4.25
C LEU A 43 1.30 -6.83 4.22
N GLU A 44 0.85 -7.54 5.26
CA GLU A 44 -0.54 -7.95 5.38
C GLU A 44 -1.46 -6.74 5.64
N ASP A 45 -1.09 -5.84 6.54
CA ASP A 45 -1.85 -4.60 6.78
C ASP A 45 -1.95 -3.74 5.51
N THR A 46 -0.85 -3.64 4.75
CA THR A 46 -0.84 -2.94 3.45
C THR A 46 -1.78 -3.62 2.45
N LYS A 47 -1.85 -4.96 2.44
CA LYS A 47 -2.74 -5.73 1.57
C LYS A 47 -4.20 -5.56 1.96
N GLU A 48 -4.52 -5.62 3.25
CA GLU A 48 -5.88 -5.42 3.77
C GLU A 48 -6.36 -3.98 3.52
N CYS A 49 -5.54 -2.98 3.82
CA CYS A 49 -5.78 -1.58 3.47
C CYS A 49 -6.01 -1.42 1.97
N GLY A 50 -5.11 -2.00 1.16
CA GLY A 50 -5.18 -1.92 -0.29
C GLY A 50 -6.44 -2.56 -0.86
N ALA A 51 -6.92 -3.66 -0.27
CA ALA A 51 -8.19 -4.27 -0.67
C ALA A 51 -9.39 -3.41 -0.28
N PHE A 52 -9.41 -2.88 0.95
CA PHE A 52 -10.48 -2.03 1.46
C PHE A 52 -10.64 -0.73 0.66
N TYR A 53 -9.53 -0.04 0.40
CA TYR A 53 -9.50 1.21 -0.34
C TYR A 53 -9.35 1.02 -1.86
N GLN A 54 -9.32 -0.22 -2.34
CA GLN A 54 -9.16 -0.56 -3.76
C GLN A 54 -7.92 0.09 -4.40
N TRP A 55 -6.79 0.05 -3.69
CA TRP A 55 -5.53 0.60 -4.18
C TRP A 55 -4.99 -0.17 -5.37
N THR A 56 -4.54 0.58 -6.38
CA THR A 56 -3.70 0.09 -7.47
C THR A 56 -2.33 -0.35 -6.95
N SER A 57 -1.60 -1.17 -7.72
CA SER A 57 -0.22 -1.56 -7.39
C SER A 57 0.69 -0.35 -7.15
N ARG A 58 0.54 0.70 -7.97
CA ARG A 58 1.24 1.97 -7.78
C ARG A 58 0.94 2.62 -6.43
N GLN A 59 -0.34 2.69 -6.04
CA GLN A 59 -0.72 3.28 -4.75
C GLN A 59 -0.22 2.45 -3.57
N LYS A 60 -0.21 1.10 -3.67
CA LYS A 60 0.40 0.25 -2.65
C LYS A 60 1.89 0.55 -2.49
N MET A 61 2.62 0.71 -3.60
CA MET A 61 4.04 1.09 -3.58
C MET A 61 4.27 2.46 -2.94
N GLU A 62 3.50 3.48 -3.33
CA GLU A 62 3.60 4.82 -2.74
C GLU A 62 3.35 4.80 -1.22
N ARG A 63 2.42 3.97 -0.76
CA ARG A 63 2.12 3.81 0.67
C ARG A 63 3.24 3.12 1.42
N VAL A 64 3.76 2.00 0.91
CA VAL A 64 4.89 1.32 1.54
C VAL A 64 6.08 2.25 1.71
N LEU A 65 6.44 2.99 0.66
CA LEU A 65 7.54 3.95 0.70
C LEU A 65 7.32 5.08 1.73
N ALA A 66 6.06 5.52 1.91
CA ALA A 66 5.73 6.57 2.88
C ALA A 66 5.83 6.10 4.34
N TYR A 67 5.76 4.79 4.59
CA TYR A 67 5.70 4.19 5.92
C TYR A 67 6.98 3.46 6.34
N ILE A 68 7.94 3.34 5.43
CA ILE A 68 9.30 2.91 5.74
C ILE A 68 10.01 4.01 6.53
N ASN A 69 10.55 3.66 7.70
CA ASN A 69 11.34 4.62 8.47
C ASN A 69 12.65 5.00 7.75
N HIS A 70 13.24 6.14 8.12
CA HIS A 70 14.39 6.70 7.40
C HIS A 70 15.60 5.73 7.31
N ASP A 71 15.93 5.05 8.41
CA ASP A 71 17.08 4.13 8.45
C ASP A 71 16.87 2.93 7.51
N HIS A 72 15.64 2.42 7.46
CA HIS A 72 15.29 1.31 6.57
C HIS A 72 15.18 1.74 5.12
N GLN A 73 14.76 2.98 4.87
CA GLN A 73 14.79 3.57 3.53
C GLN A 73 16.24 3.60 3.01
N MET A 74 17.20 4.01 3.84
CA MET A 74 18.63 3.98 3.48
C MET A 74 19.12 2.55 3.18
N ILE A 75 18.73 1.56 4.00
CA ILE A 75 19.09 0.15 3.75
C ILE A 75 18.52 -0.32 2.40
N ILE A 76 17.27 -0.01 2.11
CA ILE A 76 16.59 -0.37 0.86
C ILE A 76 17.30 0.28 -0.33
N ASP A 77 17.60 1.58 -0.25
CA ASP A 77 18.22 2.32 -1.34
C ASP A 77 19.67 1.86 -1.61
N MET A 78 20.41 1.45 -0.58
CA MET A 78 21.80 1.00 -0.73
C MET A 78 21.97 -0.50 -1.02
N SER A 79 21.02 -1.35 -0.62
CA SER A 79 21.23 -2.81 -0.58
C SER A 79 20.15 -3.68 -1.21
N MET A 80 19.12 -3.09 -1.83
CA MET A 80 18.00 -3.84 -2.43
C MET A 80 17.74 -3.44 -3.89
N PRO A 81 18.61 -3.83 -4.84
CA PRO A 81 18.43 -3.49 -6.26
C PRO A 81 17.15 -4.09 -6.86
N ASP A 82 16.71 -5.26 -6.38
CA ASP A 82 15.44 -5.90 -6.74
C ASP A 82 14.23 -5.05 -6.32
N PHE A 83 14.28 -4.43 -5.15
CA PHE A 83 13.25 -3.49 -4.72
C PHE A 83 13.27 -2.19 -5.53
N GLN A 84 14.44 -1.69 -5.92
CA GLN A 84 14.55 -0.51 -6.79
C GLN A 84 13.98 -0.77 -8.20
N GLU A 85 14.22 -1.96 -8.76
CA GLU A 85 13.58 -2.39 -10.01
C GLU A 85 12.06 -2.44 -9.88
N ALA A 86 11.56 -3.03 -8.79
CA ALA A 86 10.13 -3.11 -8.49
C ALA A 86 9.49 -1.71 -8.35
N LYS A 87 10.20 -0.78 -7.69
CA LYS A 87 9.80 0.63 -7.59
C LYS A 87 9.73 1.31 -8.95
N ALA A 88 10.73 1.12 -9.82
CA ALA A 88 10.74 1.70 -11.17
C ALA A 88 9.61 1.15 -12.07
N THR A 89 9.28 -0.13 -11.90
CA THR A 89 8.26 -0.82 -12.69
C THR A 89 6.86 -0.77 -12.08
N HIS A 90 6.72 -0.22 -10.86
CA HIS A 90 5.50 -0.25 -10.06
C HIS A 90 4.93 -1.66 -9.82
N ASP A 91 5.83 -2.64 -9.76
CA ASP A 91 5.51 -4.05 -9.55
C ASP A 91 5.41 -4.35 -8.05
N TRP A 92 4.17 -4.40 -7.55
CA TRP A 92 3.88 -4.64 -6.14
C TRP A 92 4.35 -6.03 -5.67
N ASP A 93 4.20 -7.06 -6.50
CA ASP A 93 4.50 -8.42 -6.11
C ASP A 93 6.01 -8.62 -5.98
N LYS A 94 6.79 -8.07 -6.92
CA LYS A 94 8.27 -8.03 -6.79
C LYS A 94 8.73 -7.24 -5.56
N ALA A 95 8.12 -6.11 -5.28
CA ALA A 95 8.49 -5.29 -4.13
C ALA A 95 8.22 -6.01 -2.80
N LYS A 96 7.07 -6.69 -2.71
CA LYS A 96 6.70 -7.53 -1.56
C LYS A 96 7.74 -8.64 -1.35
N GLU A 97 8.09 -9.39 -2.41
CA GLU A 97 9.08 -10.46 -2.32
C GLU A 97 10.46 -9.94 -1.89
N ALA A 98 10.90 -8.80 -2.42
CA ALA A 98 12.18 -8.21 -2.06
C ALA A 98 12.24 -7.83 -0.56
N LEU A 99 11.19 -7.18 -0.04
CA LEU A 99 11.07 -6.85 1.38
C LEU A 99 11.06 -8.10 2.25
N GLN A 100 10.23 -9.08 1.92
CA GLN A 100 10.18 -10.35 2.66
C GLN A 100 11.54 -11.03 2.67
N ARG A 101 12.20 -11.17 1.52
CA ARG A 101 13.53 -11.80 1.42
C ARG A 101 14.57 -11.09 2.26
N ARG A 102 14.60 -9.76 2.26
CA ARG A 102 15.60 -8.97 2.99
C ARG A 102 15.41 -9.03 4.50
N PHE A 103 14.17 -8.92 4.95
CA PHE A 103 13.84 -8.74 6.36
C PHE A 103 13.33 -10.01 7.04
N ARG A 104 13.24 -11.13 6.32
CA ARG A 104 12.81 -12.44 6.86
C ARG A 104 13.46 -12.81 8.19
N HIS A 105 14.77 -12.59 8.31
CA HIS A 105 15.55 -12.96 9.50
C HIS A 105 15.30 -12.06 10.72
N ARG A 106 14.63 -10.93 10.51
CA ARG A 106 14.28 -9.96 11.55
C ARG A 106 12.82 -10.02 11.93
N ASP A 107 12.02 -10.73 11.14
CA ASP A 107 10.58 -10.84 11.34
C ASP A 107 10.28 -11.65 12.60
N SER A 108 9.87 -10.94 13.64
CA SER A 108 9.59 -11.54 14.96
C SER A 108 8.44 -12.55 14.91
N ILE A 109 7.50 -12.39 13.98
CA ILE A 109 6.32 -13.26 13.82
C ILE A 109 6.68 -14.63 13.20
N GLN A 110 7.79 -14.74 12.46
CA GLN A 110 8.24 -16.03 11.89
C GLN A 110 9.15 -16.83 12.83
N MET A 111 9.50 -16.29 14.00
CA MET A 111 10.37 -16.95 14.98
C MET A 111 9.60 -17.68 16.12
N GLU A 112 8.27 -17.67 16.09
CA GLU A 112 7.39 -18.55 16.91
C GLU A 112 6.89 -19.76 16.11
#